data_AF-A0A7J8N0J3-F1
#
_entry.id   AF-A0A7J8N0J3-F1
#
_cell.length_a   1.000
_cell.length_b   1.000
_cell.length_c   1.000
_cell.angle_alpha   90.00
_cell.angle_beta   90.00
_cell.angle_gamma   90.00
#
_symmetry.space_group_name_H-M   'P 1'
#
loop_
_entity.id
_entity.type
_entity.pdbx_description
1 polymer ?
#
loop_
_entity_poly.entity_id
_entity_poly.type
_entity_poly.pdbx_seq_one_letter_code
_entity_poly.pdbx_strand_id
1 'polypeptide(L)' 'MLSGKDNNGFGWDEHRQFVVAEDVSHKEASQFRHRNFPYYIQLIAIYAKD' A
#
# COMPACT_ATOMS: atom_id res chain seq x y z
N MET A 1 -10.23 -2.87 0.85
CA MET A 1 -8.85 -2.93 1.34
C MET A 1 -8.33 -4.33 1.07
N LEU A 2 -7.37 -4.51 0.19
CA LEU A 2 -6.73 -5.81 -0.04
C LEU A 2 -5.75 -6.05 1.13
N SER A 3 -6.24 -6.61 2.24
CA SER A 3 -5.40 -7.02 3.36
C SER A 3 -5.00 -8.49 3.17
N GLY A 4 -3.90 -8.72 2.46
CA GLY A 4 -3.25 -10.03 2.46
C GLY A 4 -2.74 -10.35 3.86
N LYS A 5 -2.92 -11.59 4.31
CA LYS A 5 -2.56 -12.08 5.66
C LYS A 5 -1.08 -11.81 6.04
N ASP A 6 -0.22 -11.58 5.05
CA ASP A 6 1.23 -11.40 5.22
C ASP A 6 1.70 -9.94 5.05
N ASN A 7 0.79 -8.99 4.85
CA ASN A 7 1.17 -7.60 4.59
C ASN A 7 1.63 -6.83 5.84
N ASN A 8 1.82 -7.49 6.99
CA ASN A 8 2.38 -6.90 8.22
C ASN A 8 1.76 -5.53 8.55
N GLY A 9 0.42 -5.46 8.60
CA GLY A 9 -0.31 -4.22 8.91
C GLY A 9 -0.40 -3.18 7.78
N PHE A 10 0.13 -3.47 6.58
CA PHE A 10 -0.05 -2.62 5.39
C PHE A 10 -1.22 -3.10 4.52
N GLY A 11 -1.91 -2.15 3.88
CA GLY A 11 -2.98 -2.40 2.94
C GLY A 11 -2.97 -1.39 1.79
N TRP A 12 -3.66 -1.71 0.71
CA TRP A 12 -3.85 -0.82 -0.43
C TRP A 12 -5.28 -0.30 -0.48
N ASP A 13 -5.44 1.02 -0.64
CA ASP A 13 -6.70 1.67 -0.98
C ASP A 13 -6.73 1.97 -2.48
N GLU A 14 -7.48 1.16 -3.23
CA GLU A 14 -7.62 1.30 -4.69
C GLU A 14 -8.33 2.59 -5.10
N HIS A 15 -9.31 3.06 -4.32
CA HIS A 15 -10.07 4.26 -4.67
C HIS A 15 -9.23 5.52 -4.54
N ARG A 16 -8.32 5.53 -3.57
CA ARG A 16 -7.48 6.68 -3.27
C ARG A 16 -6.04 6.54 -3.76
N GLN A 17 -5.69 5.39 -4.34
CA GLN A 17 -4.37 5.09 -4.89
C GLN A 17 -3.24 5.34 -3.86
N PHE A 18 -3.39 4.83 -2.63
CA PHE A 18 -2.38 4.94 -1.59
C PHE A 18 -2.25 3.70 -0.69
N VAL A 19 -1.10 3.62 -0.02
CA VAL A 19 -0.80 2.60 0.99
C VAL A 19 -1.32 3.06 2.35
N VAL A 20 -2.12 2.23 2.99
CA VAL A 20 -2.61 2.41 4.36
C VAL A 20 -1.79 1.50 5.27
N ALA A 21 -1.49 1.96 6.48
CA ALA A 21 -0.82 1.12 7.48
C ALA A 21 -1.52 1.25 8.84
N GLU A 22 -1.63 0.14 9.57
CA GLU A 22 -2.17 0.10 10.92
C GLU A 22 -1.32 0.92 11.89
N ASP A 23 -1.99 1.69 12.75
CA ASP A 23 -1.39 2.79 13.52
C ASP A 23 -0.39 2.31 14.58
N VAL A 24 -0.58 1.12 15.13
CA VAL A 24 0.09 0.70 16.38
C VAL A 24 1.34 -0.16 16.20
N SER A 25 1.58 -0.71 15.00
CA SER A 25 2.60 -1.76 14.82
C SER A 25 3.88 -1.30 14.10
N HIS A 26 3.84 -0.18 13.35
CA HIS A 26 4.95 0.19 12.47
C HIS A 26 5.33 1.68 12.56
N LYS A 27 6.21 2.04 13.51
CA LYS A 27 6.76 3.41 13.67
C LYS A 27 7.46 3.92 12.41
N GLU A 28 8.22 3.06 11.73
CA GLU A 28 8.95 3.40 10.50
C GLU A 28 8.02 3.61 9.29
N ALA A 29 6.82 3.03 9.33
CA ALA A 29 5.80 3.15 8.30
C ALA A 29 5.01 4.47 8.37
N SER A 30 5.12 5.19 9.48
CA SER A 30 4.35 6.41 9.75
C SER A 30 4.46 7.45 8.64
N GLN A 31 5.65 7.59 8.05
CA GLN A 31 5.93 8.50 6.93
C GLN A 31 5.25 8.11 5.61
N PHE A 32 4.80 6.85 5.49
CA PHE A 32 4.17 6.31 4.28
C PHE A 32 2.64 6.27 4.35
N ARG A 33 2.05 6.45 5.54
CA ARG A 33 0.59 6.34 5.80
C ARG A 33 -0.29 7.25 4.96
N HIS A 34 0.25 8.37 4.48
CA HIS A 34 -0.49 9.36 3.70
C HIS A 34 0.22 9.69 2.39
N ARG A 35 1.11 8.80 1.91
CA ARG A 35 1.77 8.97 0.62
C ARG A 35 0.83 8.47 -0.48
N ASN A 36 0.38 9.38 -1.32
CA ASN A 36 -0.25 9.00 -2.58
C ASN A 36 0.80 8.35 -3.48
N PHE A 37 0.47 7.20 -4.04
CA PHE A 37 1.27 6.53 -5.06
C PHE A 37 0.50 6.58 -6.37
N PRO A 38 0.46 7.75 -7.03
CA PRO A 38 -0.19 7.84 -8.33
C PRO A 38 0.50 6.83 -9.26
N TYR A 39 -0.31 6.10 -10.03
CA TYR A 39 0.13 5.11 -11.01
C TYR A 39 0.63 3.77 -10.44
N TYR A 40 0.51 3.47 -9.14
CA TYR A 40 0.93 2.18 -8.59
C TYR A 40 0.35 0.99 -9.34
N ILE A 41 -0.95 1.01 -9.65
CA ILE A 41 -1.62 -0.06 -10.42
C ILE A 41 -1.10 -0.15 -11.86
N GLN A 42 -0.79 1.00 -12.50
CA GLN A 42 -0.24 1.01 -13.86
C GLN A 42 1.19 0.46 -13.87
N LEU A 43 1.99 0.80 -12.88
CA LEU A 43 3.34 0.28 -12.71
C LEU A 43 3.31 -1.23 -12.43
N ILE A 44 2.40 -1.72 -11.57
CA ILE A 44 2.18 -3.16 -11.41
C ILE A 44 1.83 -3.80 -12.76
N ALA A 45 0.91 -3.24 -13.54
CA ALA A 45 0.57 -3.82 -14.84
C ALA A 45 1.74 -3.88 -15.83
N ILE A 46 2.71 -2.96 -15.71
CA ILE A 46 3.92 -2.93 -16.54
C ILE A 46 5.01 -3.89 -16.02
N TYR A 47 5.18 -3.99 -14.71
CA TYR A 47 6.32 -4.67 -14.08
C TYR A 47 5.99 -5.99 -13.40
N ALA A 48 4.70 -6.29 -13.15
CA ALA A 48 4.29 -7.62 -12.72
C ALA A 48 4.52 -8.57 -13.89
N LYS A 49 5.64 -9.28 -13.80
CA LYS A 49 5.94 -10.42 -14.63
C LYS A 49 4.89 -11.51 -14.31
N ASP A 50 4.31 -12.13 -15.34
CA ASP A 50 3.54 -13.37 -15.21
C ASP A 50 4.30 -14.42 -14.36
#